data_AF-M2RAZ0-F1
#
_entry.id   AF-M2RAZ0-F1
#
_cell.length_a   1.000
_cell.length_b   1.000
_cell.length_c   1.000
_cell.angle_alpha   90.00
_cell.angle_beta   90.00
_cell.angle_gamma   90.00
#
_symmetry.space_group_name_H-M   'P 1'
#
loop_
_entity.id
_entity.type
_entity.pdbx_description
1 polymer ?
#
loop_
_entity_poly.entity_id
_entity_poly.type
_entity_poly.pdbx_seq_one_letter_code
_entity_poly.pdbx_strand_id
1 'polypeptide(L)'
;MPPPRSWLSPPTRRELTLLLFSLTIFVLSYNLETSLQLVGVPPAKLRSSYLTTIGLGTKDPGLEPDGRRPREWRDKLEDVIFGDWEWKEGQVAGVERGQVGISSVGAAIYNVGSRSASRSAGKEDKGVSLKSGVTPKEQFLRWEEGPPETKAVVHVPGYTILDNLVVANGTFFIVTDDPASVPPLPAIASSAADATQPPRERDWQIISHEEARTRLSKFAGRIFGTTWISTAHAEVQDPYTLFSLFRAHSALTGASSTSFTSSSGLRIITPPGSRPSLDNLPAPMRLIFPNVPTFSSPHIPPPSGDEKEHPPPRIRSYNGIHPLLPKAILPTLSMWYTEDWDDIKEINDPWLFERAVIADRGAAARGRDRWAERWSPQSGDSGKTDELRRRADAEEGIPVWAAPFVGLSAEQGWWRPVRSALLRYLRISEETGQASGRKGRKGASSKPLVTYVSMQEEPAEAGPRLLDQDHEALVAGLTSLMREGVLGEVHVVKGNGSVPGPEWDERMSAIARSSVVLGPYGLHLADSIFMSQPTPTSTEGQPVSSLLMEFFPPGIFIRDQEFAVRSLGMRYMAWWNDRKFTGNSLPPIIRPDETISPGLRMPLDVTAVLNALREEASRRHL
;
A
#
# COMPACT_ATOMS: atom_id res chain seq x y z
N MET A 1 -54.21 -24.12 73.16
CA MET A 1 -53.04 -23.97 72.27
C MET A 1 -53.33 -24.73 70.98
N PRO A 2 -53.15 -24.14 69.78
CA PRO A 2 -53.30 -24.89 68.55
C PRO A 2 -52.10 -25.85 68.37
N PRO A 3 -52.28 -27.03 67.75
CA PRO A 3 -51.26 -28.06 67.67
C PRO A 3 -50.08 -27.65 66.74
N PRO A 4 -48.87 -28.21 66.96
CA PRO A 4 -47.70 -27.92 66.12
C PRO A 4 -47.94 -28.43 64.69
N ARG A 5 -47.75 -27.55 63.70
CA ARG A 5 -47.97 -27.86 62.28
C ARG A 5 -46.87 -28.81 61.77
N SER A 6 -47.29 -29.92 61.18
CA SER A 6 -46.44 -30.88 60.46
C SER A 6 -46.15 -30.37 59.04
N TRP A 7 -44.98 -30.70 58.49
CA TRP A 7 -44.56 -30.34 57.12
C TRP A 7 -45.46 -30.90 56.01
N LEU A 8 -46.33 -31.86 56.33
CA LEU A 8 -47.30 -32.46 55.41
C LEU A 8 -48.69 -31.79 55.47
N SER A 9 -48.84 -30.71 56.24
CA SER A 9 -50.10 -29.97 56.32
C SER A 9 -50.37 -29.21 55.01
N PRO A 10 -51.60 -29.22 54.46
CA PRO A 10 -51.92 -28.44 53.27
C PRO A 10 -51.70 -26.93 53.53
N PRO A 11 -51.16 -26.19 52.55
CA PRO A 11 -50.81 -24.78 52.71
C PRO A 11 -52.06 -23.97 53.08
N THR A 12 -51.91 -23.14 54.11
CA THR A 12 -52.98 -22.24 54.53
C THR A 12 -53.22 -21.16 53.48
N ARG A 13 -54.42 -20.56 53.48
CA ARG A 13 -54.75 -19.49 52.51
C ARG A 13 -53.70 -18.39 52.48
N ARG A 14 -53.12 -18.01 53.64
CA ARG A 14 -52.05 -17.01 53.74
C ARG A 14 -50.75 -17.47 53.08
N GLU A 15 -50.30 -18.70 53.33
CA GLU A 15 -49.09 -19.25 52.69
C GLU A 15 -49.26 -19.36 51.17
N LEU A 16 -50.46 -19.77 50.72
CA LEU A 16 -50.78 -19.84 49.30
C LEU A 16 -50.82 -18.46 48.64
N THR A 17 -51.33 -17.43 49.33
CA THR A 17 -51.29 -16.05 48.81
C THR A 17 -49.86 -15.53 48.72
N LEU A 18 -49.03 -15.88 49.69
CA LEU A 18 -47.63 -15.45 49.75
C LEU A 18 -46.80 -16.12 48.64
N LEU A 19 -47.05 -17.41 48.37
CA LEU A 19 -46.48 -18.14 47.24
C LEU A 19 -46.92 -17.55 45.90
N LEU A 20 -48.21 -17.24 45.74
CA LEU A 20 -48.72 -16.65 44.51
C LEU A 20 -48.13 -15.25 44.29
N PHE A 21 -48.07 -14.43 45.34
CA PHE A 21 -47.45 -13.10 45.28
C PHE A 21 -45.97 -13.16 44.92
N SER A 22 -45.21 -14.06 45.56
CA SER A 22 -43.77 -14.22 45.29
C SER A 22 -43.50 -14.81 43.90
N LEU A 23 -44.31 -15.75 43.42
CA LEU A 23 -44.22 -16.25 42.04
C LEU A 23 -44.56 -15.15 41.02
N THR A 24 -45.55 -14.31 41.32
CA THR A 24 -45.95 -13.20 40.43
C THR A 24 -44.83 -12.16 40.33
N ILE A 25 -44.20 -11.79 41.45
CA ILE A 25 -43.02 -10.92 41.46
C ILE A 25 -41.87 -11.57 40.70
N PHE A 26 -41.58 -12.85 40.96
CA PHE A 26 -40.50 -13.56 40.29
C PHE A 26 -40.69 -13.57 38.77
N VAL A 27 -41.90 -13.87 38.28
CA VAL A 27 -42.20 -13.88 36.83
C VAL A 27 -42.10 -12.48 36.23
N LEU A 28 -42.59 -11.44 36.93
CA LEU A 28 -42.47 -10.05 36.50
C LEU A 28 -41.00 -9.57 36.47
N SER A 29 -40.21 -9.94 37.46
CA SER A 29 -38.79 -9.57 37.53
C SER A 29 -37.93 -10.36 36.54
N TYR A 30 -38.23 -11.63 36.31
CA TYR A 30 -37.49 -12.49 35.39
C TYR A 30 -37.76 -12.12 33.92
N ASN A 31 -38.95 -11.60 33.62
CA ASN A 31 -39.33 -11.12 32.29
C ASN A 31 -39.52 -9.60 32.24
N LEU A 32 -38.82 -8.85 33.09
CA LEU A 32 -39.03 -7.40 33.22
C LEU A 32 -38.72 -6.67 31.91
N GLU A 33 -37.67 -7.08 31.21
CA GLU A 33 -37.26 -6.51 29.91
C GLU A 33 -38.31 -6.77 28.83
N THR A 34 -38.86 -7.98 28.76
CA THR A 34 -39.92 -8.39 27.82
C THR A 34 -41.27 -7.73 28.14
N SER A 35 -41.60 -7.59 29.43
CA SER A 35 -42.86 -7.00 29.88
C SER A 35 -42.90 -5.48 29.66
N LEU A 36 -41.76 -4.80 29.83
CA LEU A 36 -41.65 -3.35 29.59
C LEU A 36 -41.59 -3.00 28.10
N GLN A 37 -41.08 -3.90 27.25
CA GLN A 37 -41.19 -3.77 25.80
C GLN A 37 -42.65 -3.85 25.33
N LEU A 38 -43.48 -4.69 25.93
CA LEU A 38 -44.90 -4.83 25.59
C LEU A 38 -45.71 -3.55 25.90
N VAL A 39 -45.25 -2.74 26.86
CA VAL A 39 -45.84 -1.45 27.26
C VAL A 39 -45.20 -0.27 26.51
N GLY A 40 -44.31 -0.54 25.55
CA GLY A 40 -43.76 0.46 24.63
C GLY A 40 -42.57 1.26 25.17
N VAL A 41 -41.85 0.75 26.18
CA VAL A 41 -40.65 1.40 26.72
C VAL A 41 -39.39 0.87 25.99
N PRO A 42 -38.64 1.72 25.25
CA PRO A 42 -37.45 1.28 24.52
C PRO A 42 -36.28 0.96 25.48
N PRO A 43 -35.50 -0.10 25.20
CA PRO A 43 -34.45 -0.62 26.12
C PRO A 43 -33.33 0.39 26.42
N ALA A 44 -33.10 1.36 25.54
CA ALA A 44 -32.11 2.41 25.74
C ALA A 44 -32.41 3.33 26.94
N LYS A 45 -33.68 3.54 27.31
CA LYS A 45 -34.07 4.37 28.47
C LYS A 45 -34.00 3.64 29.82
N LEU A 46 -33.99 2.30 29.80
CA LEU A 46 -34.01 1.49 31.02
C LEU A 46 -32.62 1.40 31.68
N ARG A 47 -31.54 1.46 30.90
CA ARG A 47 -30.17 1.38 31.45
C ARG A 47 -29.76 2.60 32.27
N SER A 48 -30.33 3.79 32.02
CA SER A 48 -29.93 5.03 32.68
C SER A 48 -30.90 5.55 33.75
N SER A 49 -32.19 5.21 33.68
CA SER A 49 -33.22 5.96 34.45
C SER A 49 -33.76 5.24 35.70
N TYR A 50 -33.74 3.90 35.75
CA TYR A 50 -34.32 3.17 36.90
C TYR A 50 -33.29 2.90 38.02
N LEU A 51 -32.01 2.72 37.68
CA LEU A 51 -30.93 2.50 38.65
C LEU A 51 -30.41 3.80 39.30
N THR A 52 -30.64 4.94 38.65
CA THR A 52 -30.34 6.29 39.18
C THR A 52 -31.31 6.71 40.27
N THR A 53 -32.59 6.31 40.19
CA THR A 53 -33.59 6.56 41.25
C THR A 53 -33.25 5.82 42.56
N ILE A 54 -32.38 4.80 42.51
CA ILE A 54 -31.95 3.98 43.67
C ILE A 54 -30.51 4.35 44.12
N GLY A 55 -29.90 5.40 43.55
CA GLY A 55 -28.66 5.99 44.06
C GLY A 55 -27.37 5.19 43.84
N LEU A 56 -27.36 4.24 42.88
CA LEU A 56 -26.25 3.29 42.67
C LEU A 56 -25.49 3.47 41.34
N GLY A 57 -25.63 4.60 40.63
CA GLY A 57 -24.94 4.79 39.35
C GLY A 57 -24.51 6.23 39.08
N THR A 58 -23.21 6.48 39.13
CA THR A 58 -22.56 7.48 38.28
C THR A 58 -22.16 6.76 36.99
N LYS A 59 -22.63 7.21 35.81
CA LYS A 59 -21.88 7.22 34.53
C LYS A 59 -22.77 7.29 33.30
N ASP A 60 -22.23 8.05 32.34
CA ASP A 60 -22.37 7.98 30.88
C ASP A 60 -23.81 7.90 30.33
N PRO A 61 -24.33 8.99 29.72
CA PRO A 61 -25.69 9.02 29.19
C PRO A 61 -25.89 8.16 27.92
N GLY A 62 -24.85 7.46 27.46
CA GLY A 62 -24.87 6.64 26.26
C GLY A 62 -24.67 7.46 24.99
N LEU A 63 -24.91 6.85 23.84
CA LEU A 63 -24.84 7.52 22.54
C LEU A 63 -26.27 7.80 22.02
N GLU A 64 -26.44 8.95 21.39
CA GLU A 64 -27.59 9.28 20.55
C GLU A 64 -27.67 8.32 19.35
N PRO A 65 -28.82 8.23 18.65
CA PRO A 65 -29.00 7.35 17.49
C PRO A 65 -28.00 7.57 16.35
N ASP A 66 -27.35 8.73 16.32
CA ASP A 66 -26.30 9.09 15.37
C ASP A 66 -24.89 8.61 15.79
N GLY A 67 -24.77 7.95 16.95
CA GLY A 67 -23.53 7.46 17.51
C GLY A 67 -22.70 8.51 18.27
N ARG A 68 -23.20 9.74 18.47
CA ARG A 68 -22.55 10.80 19.26
C ARG A 68 -23.03 10.80 20.70
N ARG A 69 -22.29 11.39 21.63
CA ARG A 69 -22.81 11.67 22.97
C ARG A 69 -23.94 12.71 22.91
N PRO A 70 -24.89 12.68 23.86
CA PRO A 70 -25.89 13.72 24.03
C PRO A 70 -25.27 15.11 24.04
N ARG A 71 -25.94 16.09 23.42
CA ARG A 71 -25.40 17.46 23.27
C ARG A 71 -24.82 18.07 24.54
N GLU A 72 -25.43 17.81 25.69
CA GLU A 72 -24.99 18.32 26.99
C GLU A 72 -23.67 17.70 27.49
N TRP A 73 -23.21 16.61 26.86
CA TRP A 73 -22.03 15.81 27.20
C TRP A 73 -20.98 15.78 26.09
N ARG A 74 -21.18 16.53 25.01
CA ARG A 74 -20.17 16.69 23.95
C ARG A 74 -19.07 17.61 24.43
N ASP A 75 -17.83 17.17 24.28
CA ASP A 75 -16.66 18.01 24.53
C ASP A 75 -16.17 18.65 23.22
N LYS A 76 -15.21 19.58 23.35
CA LYS A 76 -14.63 20.25 22.18
C LYS A 76 -13.97 19.27 21.20
N LEU A 77 -13.50 18.11 21.65
CA LEU A 77 -12.89 17.12 20.78
C LEU A 77 -13.95 16.41 19.95
N GLU A 78 -15.11 16.11 20.53
CA GLU A 78 -16.25 15.53 19.85
C GLU A 78 -16.83 16.48 18.78
N ASP A 79 -16.87 17.78 19.08
CA ASP A 79 -17.21 18.82 18.10
C ASP A 79 -16.15 18.93 16.98
N VAL A 80 -14.87 18.66 17.26
CA VAL A 80 -13.80 18.67 16.24
C VAL A 80 -13.85 17.42 15.36
N ILE A 81 -14.11 16.25 15.93
CA ILE A 81 -14.13 14.96 15.21
C ILE A 81 -15.43 14.81 14.40
N PHE A 82 -16.58 15.12 15.02
CA PHE A 82 -17.90 14.87 14.45
C PHE A 82 -18.63 16.13 14.04
N GLY A 83 -18.09 17.33 14.27
CA GLY A 83 -18.73 18.59 13.89
C GLY A 83 -20.07 18.87 14.56
N ASP A 84 -20.61 20.05 14.25
CA ASP A 84 -21.92 20.53 14.69
C ASP A 84 -23.06 20.19 13.71
N TRP A 85 -22.78 19.40 12.67
CA TRP A 85 -23.75 19.09 11.62
C TRP A 85 -24.93 18.23 12.10
N GLU A 86 -26.12 18.53 11.56
CA GLU A 86 -27.34 17.78 11.81
C GLU A 86 -27.27 16.36 11.21
N TRP A 87 -27.69 15.36 11.99
CA TRP A 87 -27.83 13.99 11.52
C TRP A 87 -29.30 13.63 11.34
N LYS A 88 -29.61 12.88 10.27
CA LYS A 88 -30.95 12.36 9.98
C LYS A 88 -30.86 10.86 9.77
N GLU A 89 -31.82 10.13 10.32
CA GLU A 89 -31.88 8.68 10.22
C GLU A 89 -31.91 8.22 8.75
N GLY A 90 -31.03 7.29 8.39
CA GLY A 90 -30.82 6.84 7.00
C GLY A 90 -29.96 7.76 6.14
N GLN A 91 -29.36 8.82 6.71
CA GLN A 91 -28.42 9.71 6.04
C GLN A 91 -27.06 9.72 6.74
N VAL A 92 -25.99 9.92 5.98
CA VAL A 92 -24.64 10.11 6.54
C VAL A 92 -24.57 11.50 7.15
N ALA A 93 -24.05 11.62 8.38
CA ALA A 93 -23.85 12.90 9.05
C ALA A 93 -22.99 13.84 8.18
N GLY A 94 -23.33 15.13 8.09
CA GLY A 94 -22.52 16.15 7.41
C GLY A 94 -22.87 16.42 5.94
N VAL A 95 -23.99 15.91 5.44
CA VAL A 95 -24.45 16.19 4.07
C VAL A 95 -25.47 17.34 4.05
N GLU A 96 -25.00 18.57 3.89
CA GLU A 96 -25.87 19.67 3.46
C GLU A 96 -26.29 19.43 1.99
N ARG A 97 -27.59 19.61 1.68
CA ARG A 97 -28.13 19.48 0.31
C ARG A 97 -27.45 20.50 -0.61
N GLY A 98 -26.35 20.09 -1.24
CA GLY A 98 -25.61 20.93 -2.18
C GLY A 98 -24.11 20.64 -2.26
N GLN A 99 -23.51 19.98 -1.27
CA GLN A 99 -22.08 19.68 -1.24
C GLN A 99 -21.81 18.29 -0.67
N VAL A 100 -22.37 17.24 -1.31
CA VAL A 100 -21.69 15.93 -1.25
C VAL A 100 -20.51 16.00 -2.20
N GLY A 101 -19.49 16.71 -1.75
CA GLY A 101 -18.12 16.52 -2.18
C GLY A 101 -17.59 15.19 -1.65
N ILE A 102 -18.29 14.08 -1.87
CA ILE A 102 -17.55 12.92 -2.39
C ILE A 102 -17.15 13.41 -3.78
N SER A 103 -16.05 14.17 -3.82
CA SER A 103 -15.33 14.37 -5.06
C SER A 103 -14.83 12.98 -5.43
N SER A 104 -15.73 12.23 -6.08
CA SER A 104 -15.46 11.10 -6.95
C SER A 104 -14.66 11.60 -8.15
N VAL A 105 -13.59 12.36 -7.87
CA VAL A 105 -12.49 12.52 -8.80
C VAL A 105 -11.90 11.13 -8.84
N GLY A 106 -12.13 10.45 -9.97
CA GLY A 106 -11.74 9.06 -10.22
C GLY A 106 -10.23 8.87 -10.22
N ALA A 107 -9.60 9.06 -9.06
CA ALA A 107 -8.18 8.89 -8.80
C ALA A 107 -7.81 7.42 -8.50
N ALA A 108 -8.72 6.48 -8.70
CA ALA A 108 -8.42 5.07 -8.51
C ALA A 108 -7.87 4.46 -9.81
N ILE A 109 -6.70 3.81 -9.72
CA ILE A 109 -6.10 3.01 -10.79
C ILE A 109 -7.07 1.93 -11.31
N TYR A 110 -7.91 1.40 -10.42
CA TYR A 110 -8.65 0.16 -10.64
C TYR A 110 -10.18 0.32 -10.61
N ASN A 111 -10.74 1.46 -11.05
CA ASN A 111 -12.20 1.66 -11.10
C ASN A 111 -12.66 2.60 -12.23
N VAL A 112 -11.90 2.67 -13.33
CA VAL A 112 -12.13 3.66 -14.39
C VAL A 112 -12.48 2.96 -15.69
N GLY A 113 -13.67 2.37 -15.73
CA GLY A 113 -14.39 2.20 -16.98
C GLY A 113 -15.10 3.51 -17.34
N SER A 114 -15.09 3.90 -18.61
CA SER A 114 -15.85 5.03 -19.20
C SER A 114 -17.39 4.91 -19.05
N ARG A 115 -17.90 3.91 -18.32
CA ARG A 115 -19.33 3.68 -18.14
C ARG A 115 -19.73 4.24 -16.78
N SER A 116 -20.80 5.03 -16.77
CA SER A 116 -21.50 5.43 -15.54
C SER A 116 -21.60 4.22 -14.61
N ALA A 117 -21.21 4.38 -13.35
CA ALA A 117 -21.30 3.35 -12.32
C ALA A 117 -22.67 2.65 -12.38
N SER A 118 -22.70 1.48 -13.03
CA SER A 118 -23.90 0.65 -13.11
C SER A 118 -24.06 -0.04 -11.77
N ARG A 119 -25.31 -0.27 -11.34
CA ARG A 119 -25.63 -1.10 -10.17
C ARG A 119 -25.00 -2.52 -10.22
N SER A 120 -24.50 -2.95 -11.38
CA SER A 120 -23.81 -4.23 -11.58
C SER A 120 -22.29 -4.18 -11.46
N ALA A 121 -21.65 -3.00 -11.48
CA ALA A 121 -20.17 -2.91 -11.45
C ALA A 121 -19.56 -3.43 -10.15
N GLY A 122 -20.31 -3.38 -9.03
CA GLY A 122 -19.86 -3.89 -7.74
C GLY A 122 -20.03 -5.41 -7.53
N LYS A 123 -20.40 -6.18 -8.58
CA LYS A 123 -20.47 -7.66 -8.50
C LYS A 123 -19.22 -8.35 -9.05
N GLU A 124 -18.49 -7.70 -9.96
CA GLU A 124 -17.34 -8.30 -10.65
C GLU A 124 -16.03 -8.02 -9.91
N ASP A 125 -15.86 -6.80 -9.39
CA ASP A 125 -14.86 -6.50 -8.37
C ASP A 125 -15.47 -6.75 -6.99
N LYS A 126 -15.05 -7.84 -6.33
CA LYS A 126 -15.41 -8.17 -4.94
C LYS A 126 -14.82 -7.17 -3.91
N GLY A 127 -14.61 -5.92 -4.32
CA GLY A 127 -14.08 -4.81 -3.53
C GLY A 127 -15.17 -4.04 -2.79
N VAL A 128 -14.74 -3.21 -1.84
CA VAL A 128 -15.55 -2.44 -0.87
C VAL A 128 -16.69 -1.69 -1.57
N SER A 129 -17.87 -2.29 -1.60
CA SER A 129 -19.12 -1.69 -2.09
C SER A 129 -20.12 -1.63 -0.96
N LEU A 130 -20.69 -0.44 -0.73
CA LEU A 130 -21.72 -0.20 0.30
C LEU A 130 -23.02 -0.98 0.09
N LYS A 131 -23.22 -1.58 -1.10
CA LYS A 131 -24.45 -2.30 -1.46
C LYS A 131 -24.22 -3.72 -1.98
N SER A 132 -22.98 -4.10 -2.29
CA SER A 132 -22.64 -5.39 -2.93
C SER A 132 -21.28 -5.94 -2.51
N GLY A 133 -20.76 -5.50 -1.36
CA GLY A 133 -19.50 -6.04 -0.82
C GLY A 133 -19.63 -7.48 -0.33
N VAL A 134 -18.49 -8.11 -0.12
CA VAL A 134 -18.39 -9.47 0.44
C VAL A 134 -19.09 -9.51 1.81
N THR A 135 -20.02 -10.45 1.97
CA THR A 135 -20.71 -10.67 3.25
C THR A 135 -19.85 -11.50 4.21
N PRO A 136 -20.04 -11.37 5.55
CA PRO A 136 -19.36 -12.24 6.51
C PRO A 136 -19.59 -13.74 6.24
N LYS A 137 -20.76 -14.10 5.69
CA LYS A 137 -21.08 -15.47 5.28
C LYS A 137 -20.19 -15.98 4.15
N GLU A 138 -19.81 -15.12 3.22
CA GLU A 138 -18.90 -15.46 2.11
C GLU A 138 -17.44 -15.54 2.58
N GLN A 139 -17.09 -14.83 3.66
CA GLN A 139 -15.77 -14.92 4.31
C GLN A 139 -15.61 -16.20 5.11
N PHE A 140 -16.68 -16.78 5.61
CA PHE A 140 -16.62 -18.10 6.20
C PHE A 140 -16.59 -19.18 5.13
N LEU A 141 -15.52 -19.97 5.10
CA LEU A 141 -15.36 -21.04 4.15
C LEU A 141 -15.27 -22.38 4.88
N ARG A 142 -16.07 -23.35 4.42
CA ARG A 142 -16.01 -24.74 4.89
C ARG A 142 -15.43 -25.59 3.78
N TRP A 143 -14.35 -26.29 4.09
CA TRP A 143 -13.75 -27.23 3.15
C TRP A 143 -14.63 -28.48 3.06
N GLU A 144 -15.14 -28.80 1.87
CA GLU A 144 -15.84 -30.08 1.68
C GLU A 144 -14.82 -31.22 1.51
N GLU A 145 -13.84 -31.01 0.63
CA GLU A 145 -12.82 -31.98 0.27
C GLU A 145 -11.40 -31.58 0.73
N GLY A 146 -11.29 -30.58 1.61
CA GLY A 146 -10.02 -30.00 2.06
C GLY A 146 -9.69 -28.65 1.39
N PRO A 147 -8.57 -28.01 1.80
CA PRO A 147 -8.13 -26.75 1.21
C PRO A 147 -7.84 -26.89 -0.29
N PRO A 148 -8.13 -25.85 -1.10
CA PRO A 148 -7.88 -25.86 -2.53
C PRO A 148 -6.38 -25.85 -2.82
N GLU A 149 -6.02 -26.40 -3.97
CA GLU A 149 -4.64 -26.38 -4.46
C GLU A 149 -4.13 -24.94 -4.67
N THR A 150 -2.96 -24.68 -4.12
CA THR A 150 -2.19 -23.44 -4.33
C THR A 150 -1.58 -23.44 -5.72
N LYS A 151 -1.76 -22.34 -6.47
CA LYS A 151 -1.22 -22.21 -7.82
C LYS A 151 -0.22 -21.07 -7.89
N ALA A 152 1.00 -21.35 -8.35
CA ALA A 152 1.95 -20.31 -8.73
C ALA A 152 1.61 -19.77 -10.12
N VAL A 153 1.35 -18.46 -10.20
CA VAL A 153 0.90 -17.78 -11.43
C VAL A 153 2.06 -17.09 -12.12
N VAL A 154 2.88 -16.38 -11.34
CA VAL A 154 4.04 -15.61 -11.81
C VAL A 154 5.15 -15.76 -10.78
N HIS A 155 6.39 -15.92 -11.23
CA HIS A 155 7.54 -16.02 -10.34
C HIS A 155 8.80 -15.43 -10.95
N VAL A 156 9.51 -14.68 -10.13
CA VAL A 156 10.95 -14.41 -10.17
C VAL A 156 11.43 -14.50 -8.71
N PRO A 157 12.67 -14.90 -8.40
CA PRO A 157 13.09 -14.99 -7.00
C PRO A 157 12.78 -13.72 -6.18
N GLY A 158 12.12 -13.91 -5.04
CA GLY A 158 11.62 -12.87 -4.14
C GLY A 158 10.29 -12.23 -4.55
N TYR A 159 9.75 -12.52 -5.72
CA TYR A 159 8.46 -12.00 -6.17
C TYR A 159 7.60 -13.10 -6.79
N THR A 160 6.57 -13.50 -6.07
CA THR A 160 5.71 -14.63 -6.48
C THR A 160 4.25 -14.27 -6.34
N ILE A 161 3.46 -14.56 -7.37
CA ILE A 161 2.00 -14.47 -7.31
C ILE A 161 1.46 -15.88 -7.09
N LEU A 162 0.80 -16.08 -5.96
CA LEU A 162 0.18 -17.34 -5.55
C LEU A 162 -1.33 -17.15 -5.46
N ASP A 163 -2.10 -18.04 -6.10
CA ASP A 163 -3.54 -18.18 -5.87
C ASP A 163 -3.77 -19.27 -4.81
N ASN A 164 -4.79 -19.09 -3.96
CA ASN A 164 -5.14 -20.03 -2.89
C ASN A 164 -4.01 -20.30 -1.89
N LEU A 165 -3.40 -19.24 -1.34
CA LEU A 165 -2.38 -19.37 -0.30
C LEU A 165 -3.05 -19.52 1.06
N VAL A 166 -2.73 -20.58 1.80
CA VAL A 166 -3.28 -20.82 3.14
C VAL A 166 -2.29 -20.31 4.19
N VAL A 167 -2.80 -19.71 5.26
CA VAL A 167 -2.02 -19.28 6.42
C VAL A 167 -2.67 -19.83 7.68
N ALA A 168 -1.90 -20.46 8.55
CA ALA A 168 -2.38 -20.86 9.88
C ALA A 168 -1.23 -20.75 10.89
N ASN A 169 -1.52 -20.23 12.08
CA ASN A 169 -0.54 -20.05 13.17
C ASN A 169 0.73 -19.30 12.75
N GLY A 170 0.60 -18.35 11.81
CA GLY A 170 1.72 -17.59 11.25
C GLY A 170 2.59 -18.30 10.22
N THR A 171 2.28 -19.56 9.88
CA THR A 171 2.95 -20.31 8.81
C THR A 171 2.17 -20.19 7.51
N PHE A 172 2.87 -19.91 6.41
CA PHE A 172 2.33 -19.99 5.05
C PHE A 172 2.37 -21.43 4.54
N PHE A 173 1.24 -21.95 4.08
CA PHE A 173 1.09 -23.28 3.52
C PHE A 173 0.77 -23.20 2.02
N ILE A 174 1.65 -23.80 1.22
CA ILE A 174 1.41 -24.09 -0.19
C ILE A 174 0.86 -25.51 -0.27
N VAL A 175 -0.42 -25.65 -0.63
CA VAL A 175 -1.10 -26.95 -0.71
C VAL A 175 -1.02 -27.46 -2.15
N THR A 176 -0.26 -28.51 -2.39
CA THR A 176 -0.17 -29.16 -3.72
C THR A 176 0.35 -30.59 -3.58
N ASP A 177 -0.15 -31.49 -4.43
CA ASP A 177 0.38 -32.86 -4.53
C ASP A 177 1.55 -32.96 -5.53
N ASP A 178 1.84 -31.86 -6.26
CA ASP A 178 2.96 -31.75 -7.18
C ASP A 178 3.87 -30.58 -6.77
N PRO A 179 4.86 -30.80 -5.87
CA PRO A 179 5.78 -29.75 -5.43
C PRO A 179 6.61 -29.13 -6.56
N ALA A 180 6.76 -29.80 -7.71
CA ALA A 180 7.46 -29.23 -8.86
C ALA A 180 6.64 -28.17 -9.61
N SER A 181 5.31 -28.13 -9.39
CA SER A 181 4.41 -27.14 -9.98
C SER A 181 4.57 -25.73 -9.40
N VAL A 182 5.28 -25.59 -8.28
CA VAL A 182 5.52 -24.33 -7.56
C VAL A 182 7.03 -24.04 -7.44
N PRO A 183 7.44 -22.77 -7.34
CA PRO A 183 8.83 -22.44 -7.07
C PRO A 183 9.30 -22.98 -5.71
N PRO A 184 10.58 -23.33 -5.56
CA PRO A 184 11.10 -23.78 -4.27
C PRO A 184 11.01 -22.66 -3.23
N LEU A 185 10.67 -23.00 -1.98
CA LEU A 185 10.46 -22.02 -0.89
C LEU A 185 11.59 -20.99 -0.71
N PRO A 186 12.90 -21.35 -0.80
CA PRO A 186 13.99 -20.37 -0.71
C PRO A 186 13.98 -19.28 -1.78
N ALA A 187 13.31 -19.52 -2.91
CA ALA A 187 13.11 -18.55 -3.99
C ALA A 187 11.86 -17.69 -3.79
N ILE A 188 10.90 -18.11 -2.97
CA ILE A 188 9.66 -17.36 -2.70
C ILE A 188 9.86 -16.38 -1.55
N ALA A 189 10.44 -16.84 -0.44
CA ALA A 189 10.49 -16.12 0.82
C ALA A 189 11.80 -16.35 1.58
N SER A 190 11.99 -15.60 2.67
CA SER A 190 13.09 -15.73 3.62
C SER A 190 12.59 -16.07 5.02
N SER A 191 13.50 -16.36 5.94
CA SER A 191 13.12 -16.54 7.33
C SER A 191 12.61 -15.24 7.93
N ALA A 192 11.51 -15.33 8.69
CA ALA A 192 10.97 -14.20 9.46
C ALA A 192 11.85 -13.79 10.66
N ALA A 193 12.91 -14.54 10.97
CA ALA A 193 13.90 -14.16 11.99
C ALA A 193 15.20 -13.63 11.38
N ASP A 194 15.56 -14.08 10.18
CA ASP A 194 16.76 -13.65 9.46
C ASP A 194 16.47 -13.66 7.96
N ALA A 195 16.26 -12.47 7.41
CA ALA A 195 15.95 -12.29 5.99
C ALA A 195 17.08 -12.76 5.06
N THR A 196 18.31 -12.93 5.56
CA THR A 196 19.42 -13.44 4.75
C THR A 196 19.30 -14.95 4.50
N GLN A 197 18.56 -15.67 5.35
CA GLN A 197 18.41 -17.12 5.30
C GLN A 197 17.12 -17.55 4.58
N PRO A 198 17.10 -18.77 4.00
CA PRO A 198 15.87 -19.41 3.53
C PRO A 198 14.78 -19.48 4.62
N PRO A 199 13.50 -19.61 4.24
CA PRO A 199 12.41 -19.66 5.19
C PRO A 199 12.51 -20.94 6.02
N ARG A 200 12.21 -20.86 7.31
CA ARG A 200 12.16 -22.03 8.19
C ARG A 200 10.83 -22.75 7.98
N GLU A 201 10.75 -24.01 8.41
CA GLU A 201 9.50 -24.77 8.38
C GLU A 201 8.35 -24.09 9.14
N ARG A 202 8.66 -23.31 10.18
CA ARG A 202 7.64 -22.51 10.90
C ARG A 202 7.15 -21.28 10.13
N ASP A 203 7.92 -20.83 9.13
CA ASP A 203 7.61 -19.65 8.33
C ASP A 203 6.82 -20.07 7.07
N TRP A 204 7.29 -21.10 6.36
CA TRP A 204 6.68 -21.62 5.11
C TRP A 204 6.76 -23.15 5.01
N GLN A 205 5.72 -23.78 4.48
CA GLN A 205 5.68 -25.22 4.18
C GLN A 205 4.97 -25.50 2.84
N ILE A 206 5.45 -26.53 2.14
CA ILE A 206 4.70 -27.17 1.06
C ILE A 206 4.12 -28.47 1.65
N ILE A 207 2.80 -28.65 1.54
CA ILE A 207 2.10 -29.81 2.07
C ILE A 207 1.18 -30.41 1.01
N SER A 208 0.99 -31.73 1.07
CA SER A 208 0.00 -32.43 0.22
C SER A 208 -1.44 -32.15 0.65
N HIS A 209 -2.42 -32.46 -0.20
CA HIS A 209 -3.83 -32.34 0.17
C HIS A 209 -4.19 -33.28 1.34
N GLU A 210 -3.55 -34.45 1.45
CA GLU A 210 -3.75 -35.36 2.57
C GLU A 210 -3.27 -34.74 3.89
N GLU A 211 -2.05 -34.20 3.90
CA GLU A 211 -1.52 -33.51 5.08
C GLU A 211 -2.33 -32.27 5.44
N ALA A 212 -2.79 -31.51 4.45
CA ALA A 212 -3.65 -30.35 4.66
C ALA A 212 -4.97 -30.73 5.36
N ARG A 213 -5.60 -31.85 4.97
CA ARG A 213 -6.82 -32.35 5.63
C ARG A 213 -6.61 -32.78 7.08
N THR A 214 -5.42 -33.28 7.40
CA THR A 214 -5.09 -33.74 8.76
C THR A 214 -4.62 -32.60 9.66
N ARG A 215 -3.85 -31.64 9.12
CA ARG A 215 -3.20 -30.58 9.90
C ARG A 215 -4.04 -29.30 9.99
N LEU A 216 -4.83 -28.97 8.97
CA LEU A 216 -5.64 -27.75 8.94
C LEU A 216 -7.08 -28.05 9.37
N SER A 217 -7.74 -27.04 9.94
CA SER A 217 -9.13 -27.20 10.38
C SER A 217 -10.10 -27.34 9.20
N LYS A 218 -11.33 -27.81 9.45
CA LYS A 218 -12.36 -28.05 8.41
C LYS A 218 -12.98 -26.77 7.86
N PHE A 219 -12.62 -25.62 8.41
CA PHE A 219 -13.11 -24.32 8.01
C PHE A 219 -11.95 -23.33 7.94
N ALA A 220 -12.18 -22.19 7.31
CA ALA A 220 -11.20 -21.12 7.22
C ALA A 220 -11.89 -19.79 6.98
N GLY A 221 -11.20 -18.72 7.38
CA GLY A 221 -11.53 -17.37 6.90
C GLY A 221 -11.01 -17.19 5.49
N ARG A 222 -11.84 -16.69 4.57
CA ARG A 222 -11.42 -16.33 3.21
C ARG A 222 -11.11 -14.84 3.14
N ILE A 223 -9.87 -14.54 2.75
CA ILE A 223 -9.39 -13.20 2.41
C ILE A 223 -9.54 -13.01 0.90
N PHE A 224 -10.56 -12.24 0.53
CA PHE A 224 -10.92 -11.98 -0.87
C PHE A 224 -9.99 -10.98 -1.55
N GLY A 225 -9.93 -11.12 -2.88
CA GLY A 225 -9.23 -10.23 -3.79
C GLY A 225 -7.71 -10.38 -3.75
N THR A 226 -7.02 -9.43 -4.39
CA THR A 226 -5.56 -9.40 -4.40
C THR A 226 -5.03 -8.80 -3.11
N THR A 227 -4.13 -9.54 -2.46
CA THR A 227 -3.37 -9.11 -1.29
C THR A 227 -1.90 -8.99 -1.66
N TRP A 228 -1.30 -7.84 -1.36
CA TRP A 228 0.16 -7.68 -1.41
C TRP A 228 0.75 -7.97 -0.04
N ILE A 229 1.85 -8.71 0.02
CA ILE A 229 2.54 -9.06 1.26
C ILE A 229 4.03 -8.75 1.09
N SER A 230 4.54 -7.84 1.91
CA SER A 230 5.99 -7.53 1.99
C SER A 230 6.55 -8.13 3.27
N THR A 231 7.38 -9.15 3.15
CA THR A 231 7.96 -9.89 4.30
C THR A 231 9.24 -9.25 4.84
N ALA A 232 9.72 -8.17 4.22
CA ALA A 232 10.89 -7.44 4.67
C ALA A 232 10.68 -6.86 6.07
N HIS A 233 11.74 -6.86 6.88
CA HIS A 233 11.73 -6.28 8.22
C HIS A 233 11.78 -4.74 8.19
N ALA A 234 11.44 -4.10 9.30
CA ALA A 234 11.39 -2.64 9.43
C ALA A 234 12.72 -1.94 9.10
N GLU A 235 13.86 -2.58 9.37
CA GLU A 235 15.20 -2.01 9.21
C GLU A 235 15.65 -1.89 7.75
N VAL A 236 15.03 -2.66 6.85
CA VAL A 236 15.40 -2.75 5.43
C VAL A 236 14.32 -2.21 4.50
N GLN A 237 13.39 -1.42 5.03
CA GLN A 237 12.32 -0.80 4.23
C GLN A 237 12.88 0.31 3.32
N ASP A 238 12.28 0.42 2.14
CA ASP A 238 12.68 1.36 1.09
C ASP A 238 11.43 1.86 0.31
N PRO A 239 11.51 3.01 -0.38
CA PRO A 239 10.38 3.59 -1.11
C PRO A 239 9.97 2.82 -2.37
N TYR A 240 10.73 1.80 -2.78
CA TYR A 240 10.48 1.02 -3.99
C TYR A 240 9.62 -0.23 -3.72
N THR A 241 9.19 -0.47 -2.47
CA THR A 241 8.26 -1.57 -2.15
C THR A 241 6.98 -1.48 -2.98
N LEU A 242 6.29 -0.34 -2.98
CA LEU A 242 5.08 -0.13 -3.77
C LEU A 242 5.36 -0.25 -5.28
N PHE A 243 6.47 0.34 -5.74
CA PHE A 243 6.87 0.31 -7.15
C PHE A 243 7.10 -1.11 -7.65
N SER A 244 7.84 -1.91 -6.88
CA SER A 244 8.14 -3.30 -7.22
C SER A 244 6.95 -4.25 -7.10
N LEU A 245 6.08 -4.07 -6.09
CA LEU A 245 4.83 -4.82 -5.97
C LEU A 245 3.87 -4.52 -7.12
N PHE A 246 3.72 -3.25 -7.49
CA PHE A 246 2.89 -2.89 -8.63
C PHE A 246 3.46 -3.47 -9.93
N ARG A 247 4.80 -3.45 -10.09
CA ARG A 247 5.47 -4.06 -11.25
C ARG A 247 5.33 -5.57 -11.31
N ALA A 248 5.37 -6.26 -10.17
CA ALA A 248 5.14 -7.70 -10.09
C ALA A 248 3.68 -8.01 -10.41
N HIS A 249 2.75 -7.25 -9.85
CA HIS A 249 1.32 -7.42 -10.07
C HIS A 249 0.91 -7.16 -11.53
N SER A 250 1.51 -6.17 -12.20
CA SER A 250 1.25 -5.90 -13.62
C SER A 250 1.72 -7.02 -14.54
N ALA A 251 2.57 -7.95 -14.07
CA ALA A 251 2.95 -9.12 -14.86
C ALA A 251 1.78 -10.06 -15.16
N LEU A 252 0.66 -9.94 -14.43
CA LEU A 252 -0.58 -10.65 -14.77
C LEU A 252 -1.14 -10.27 -16.15
N THR A 253 -0.84 -9.07 -16.67
CA THR A 253 -1.25 -8.68 -18.03
C THR A 253 -0.40 -9.36 -19.10
N GLY A 254 0.87 -9.65 -18.77
CA GLY A 254 1.84 -10.33 -19.64
C GLY A 254 1.87 -11.85 -19.50
N ALA A 255 1.31 -12.42 -18.42
CA ALA A 255 1.20 -13.85 -18.19
C ALA A 255 0.29 -14.50 -19.26
N SER A 256 0.88 -14.96 -20.36
CA SER A 256 0.16 -15.55 -21.48
C SER A 256 -0.20 -17.02 -21.25
N SER A 257 -1.47 -17.34 -21.53
CA SER A 257 -1.99 -18.64 -21.96
C SER A 257 -1.65 -19.86 -21.09
N THR A 258 -2.48 -20.16 -20.10
CA THR A 258 -2.67 -21.56 -19.70
C THR A 258 -3.40 -22.28 -20.84
N SER A 259 -2.65 -23.00 -21.67
CA SER A 259 -3.27 -24.09 -22.42
C SER A 259 -3.58 -25.19 -21.40
N PHE A 260 -4.85 -25.47 -21.14
CA PHE A 260 -5.22 -26.65 -20.36
C PHE A 260 -5.71 -27.73 -21.32
N THR A 261 -5.35 -28.98 -21.01
CA THR A 261 -5.92 -30.16 -21.66
C THR A 261 -7.22 -30.50 -20.95
N SER A 262 -8.34 -30.53 -21.66
CA SER A 262 -9.58 -31.05 -21.09
C SER A 262 -9.42 -32.52 -20.68
N SER A 263 -10.33 -33.04 -19.88
CA SER A 263 -10.44 -34.47 -19.57
C SER A 263 -10.63 -35.37 -20.81
N SER A 264 -10.94 -34.78 -21.97
CA SER A 264 -11.01 -35.47 -23.27
C SER A 264 -9.71 -35.40 -24.09
N GLY A 265 -8.62 -34.86 -23.55
CA GLY A 265 -7.30 -34.80 -24.21
C GLY A 265 -7.13 -33.66 -25.23
N LEU A 266 -8.09 -32.75 -25.33
CA LEU A 266 -8.02 -31.58 -26.21
C LEU A 266 -7.26 -30.44 -25.54
N ARG A 267 -6.17 -29.98 -26.17
CA ARG A 267 -5.49 -28.72 -25.80
C ARG A 267 -6.41 -27.54 -26.15
N ILE A 268 -6.98 -26.90 -25.14
CA ILE A 268 -7.77 -25.68 -25.32
C ILE A 268 -6.84 -24.49 -25.13
N ILE A 269 -6.61 -23.75 -26.22
CA ILE A 269 -5.93 -22.45 -26.17
C ILE A 269 -6.99 -21.41 -25.82
N THR A 270 -6.85 -20.77 -24.67
CA THR A 270 -7.75 -19.69 -24.26
C THR A 270 -7.73 -18.58 -25.32
N PRO A 271 -8.90 -18.15 -25.86
CA PRO A 271 -8.94 -17.17 -26.94
C PRO A 271 -8.27 -15.84 -26.52
N PRO A 272 -7.67 -15.08 -27.45
CA PRO A 272 -7.00 -13.81 -27.16
C PRO A 272 -7.88 -12.71 -26.51
N GLY A 273 -9.18 -12.94 -26.31
CA GLY A 273 -10.14 -12.00 -25.72
C GLY A 273 -10.24 -12.04 -24.19
N SER A 274 -9.53 -12.92 -23.49
CA SER A 274 -9.57 -13.02 -22.01
C SER A 274 -8.25 -12.64 -21.33
N ARG A 275 -7.44 -11.78 -21.95
CA ARG A 275 -6.29 -11.18 -21.28
C ARG A 275 -6.81 -10.11 -20.32
N PRO A 276 -6.40 -10.07 -19.04
CA PRO A 276 -6.57 -8.86 -18.26
C PRO A 276 -5.71 -7.79 -18.94
N SER A 277 -6.36 -6.83 -19.60
CA SER A 277 -5.70 -5.57 -19.96
C SER A 277 -5.31 -4.86 -18.66
N LEU A 278 -4.42 -3.88 -18.76
CA LEU A 278 -4.10 -3.02 -17.62
C LEU A 278 -5.36 -2.40 -16.98
N ASP A 279 -6.41 -2.15 -17.78
CA ASP A 279 -7.72 -1.64 -17.34
C ASP A 279 -8.58 -2.68 -16.58
N ASN A 280 -8.30 -3.97 -16.74
CA ASN A 280 -9.04 -5.10 -16.15
C ASN A 280 -8.21 -5.87 -15.10
N LEU A 281 -7.06 -5.34 -14.69
CA LEU A 281 -6.25 -5.93 -13.62
C LEU A 281 -6.97 -5.72 -12.28
N PRO A 282 -7.23 -6.75 -11.46
CA PRO A 282 -7.93 -6.59 -10.19
C PRO A 282 -7.18 -5.66 -9.23
N ALA A 283 -7.87 -4.78 -8.51
CA ALA A 283 -7.23 -3.89 -7.53
C ALA A 283 -6.60 -4.68 -6.37
N PRO A 284 -5.40 -4.31 -5.87
CA PRO A 284 -4.97 -4.77 -4.56
C PRO A 284 -5.90 -4.18 -3.50
N MET A 285 -6.45 -5.03 -2.65
CA MET A 285 -7.32 -4.62 -1.55
C MET A 285 -6.53 -4.28 -0.29
N ARG A 286 -5.37 -4.90 -0.13
CA ARG A 286 -4.54 -4.74 1.06
C ARG A 286 -3.05 -4.93 0.77
N LEU A 287 -2.23 -4.22 1.53
CA LEU A 287 -0.78 -4.38 1.63
C LEU A 287 -0.44 -4.73 3.08
N ILE A 288 0.11 -5.92 3.29
CA ILE A 288 0.43 -6.47 4.62
C ILE A 288 1.95 -6.42 4.81
N PHE A 289 2.38 -5.93 5.96
CA PHE A 289 3.75 -5.98 6.45
C PHE A 289 3.84 -6.82 7.72
N PRO A 290 4.01 -8.15 7.60
CA PRO A 290 4.10 -9.05 8.77
C PRO A 290 5.17 -8.68 9.79
N ASN A 291 6.27 -8.07 9.33
CA ASN A 291 7.49 -7.82 10.11
C ASN A 291 7.79 -6.32 10.27
N VAL A 292 6.79 -5.46 10.08
CA VAL A 292 6.90 -4.02 10.34
C VAL A 292 5.80 -3.64 11.33
N PRO A 293 6.12 -3.19 12.55
CA PRO A 293 5.10 -2.74 13.50
C PRO A 293 4.47 -1.45 13.02
N THR A 294 3.28 -1.10 13.51
CA THR A 294 2.61 0.16 13.16
C THR A 294 3.44 1.37 13.60
N PHE A 295 4.07 1.26 14.76
CA PHE A 295 4.86 2.33 15.37
C PHE A 295 6.26 1.84 15.73
N SER A 296 7.27 2.64 15.38
CA SER A 296 8.67 2.38 15.73
C SER A 296 9.01 2.87 17.14
N SER A 297 8.27 3.84 17.66
CA SER A 297 8.44 4.31 19.04
C SER A 297 7.73 3.38 20.04
N PRO A 298 8.31 3.16 21.24
CA PRO A 298 7.64 2.39 22.29
C PRO A 298 6.30 3.02 22.68
N HIS A 299 5.41 2.22 23.26
CA HIS A 299 4.22 2.74 23.93
C HIS A 299 4.66 3.37 25.26
N ILE A 300 4.38 4.65 25.44
CA ILE A 300 4.75 5.42 26.64
C ILE A 300 3.46 5.70 27.41
N PRO A 301 3.38 5.33 28.71
CA PRO A 301 2.23 5.70 29.53
C PRO A 301 2.17 7.23 29.75
N PRO A 302 1.03 7.78 30.21
CA PRO A 302 0.91 9.18 30.55
C PRO A 302 2.02 9.63 31.52
N PRO A 303 2.74 10.74 31.25
CA PRO A 303 3.88 11.18 32.07
C PRO A 303 3.57 11.36 33.56
N SER A 304 2.40 11.89 33.87
CA SER A 304 1.94 12.11 35.26
C SER A 304 1.23 10.90 35.88
N GLY A 305 0.99 9.83 35.12
CA GLY A 305 0.11 8.73 35.52
C GLY A 305 -1.38 9.09 35.52
N ASP A 306 -1.76 10.32 35.15
CA ASP A 306 -3.15 10.69 34.90
C ASP A 306 -3.61 10.09 33.57
N GLU A 307 -4.63 9.22 33.61
CA GLU A 307 -5.23 8.59 32.43
C GLU A 307 -5.80 9.61 31.42
N LYS A 308 -6.01 10.86 31.84
CA LYS A 308 -6.47 11.96 30.97
C LYS A 308 -5.34 12.69 30.25
N GLU A 309 -4.09 12.51 30.67
CA GLU A 309 -2.96 13.10 29.98
C GLU A 309 -2.59 12.23 28.77
N HIS A 310 -2.64 12.82 27.57
CA HIS A 310 -2.28 12.10 26.36
C HIS A 310 -0.76 11.97 26.28
N PRO A 311 -0.21 10.75 26.08
CA PRO A 311 1.20 10.58 25.81
C PRO A 311 1.57 11.27 24.49
N PRO A 312 2.86 11.60 24.28
CA PRO A 312 3.31 12.17 23.02
C PRO A 312 2.91 11.25 21.84
N PRO A 313 2.58 11.82 20.66
CA PRO A 313 2.23 11.03 19.49
C PRO A 313 3.31 10.00 19.16
N ARG A 314 2.89 8.75 18.97
CA ARG A 314 3.82 7.68 18.59
C ARG A 314 4.31 7.89 17.16
N ILE A 315 5.59 7.58 16.95
CA ILE A 315 6.24 7.67 15.64
C ILE A 315 5.85 6.43 14.83
N ARG A 316 5.28 6.63 13.65
CA ARG A 316 4.95 5.53 12.73
C ARG A 316 6.21 4.88 12.19
N SER A 317 6.18 3.57 12.02
CA SER A 317 7.30 2.87 11.39
C SER A 317 7.50 3.32 9.95
N TYR A 318 8.75 3.42 9.56
CA TYR A 318 9.11 3.71 8.17
C TYR A 318 8.88 2.47 7.31
N ASN A 319 8.12 2.62 6.24
CA ASN A 319 7.87 1.57 5.24
C ASN A 319 8.18 2.06 3.80
N GLY A 320 8.89 3.19 3.68
CA GLY A 320 9.20 3.83 2.42
C GLY A 320 8.06 4.59 1.74
N ILE A 321 6.83 4.52 2.27
CA ILE A 321 5.65 5.04 1.60
C ILE A 321 5.05 6.16 2.43
N HIS A 322 4.97 7.37 1.85
CA HIS A 322 4.28 8.46 2.50
C HIS A 322 2.79 8.11 2.73
N PRO A 323 2.20 8.35 3.92
CA PRO A 323 0.82 7.90 4.22
C PRO A 323 -0.28 8.44 3.30
N LEU A 324 -0.04 9.55 2.62
CA LEU A 324 -0.97 10.09 1.61
C LEU A 324 -0.82 9.42 0.24
N LEU A 325 0.34 8.84 -0.09
CA LEU A 325 0.56 8.28 -1.41
C LEU A 325 -0.44 7.15 -1.72
N PRO A 326 -0.59 6.10 -0.90
CA PRO A 326 -1.59 5.06 -1.16
C PRO A 326 -3.01 5.62 -1.23
N LYS A 327 -3.35 6.62 -0.42
CA LYS A 327 -4.67 7.26 -0.47
C LYS A 327 -4.90 8.00 -1.79
N ALA A 328 -3.85 8.59 -2.37
CA ALA A 328 -3.90 9.31 -3.63
C ALA A 328 -3.98 8.39 -4.85
N ILE A 329 -3.23 7.28 -4.86
CA ILE A 329 -3.13 6.40 -6.05
C ILE A 329 -3.95 5.11 -5.95
N LEU A 330 -4.20 4.60 -4.74
CA LEU A 330 -4.86 3.34 -4.44
C LEU A 330 -5.86 3.52 -3.27
N PRO A 331 -6.93 4.33 -3.43
CA PRO A 331 -7.78 4.73 -2.30
C PRO A 331 -8.51 3.58 -1.60
N THR A 332 -8.61 2.40 -2.24
CA THR A 332 -9.21 1.18 -1.66
C THR A 332 -8.21 0.28 -0.94
N LEU A 333 -6.91 0.59 -0.98
CA LEU A 333 -5.86 -0.22 -0.37
C LEU A 333 -5.81 0.01 1.14
N SER A 334 -6.06 -1.04 1.92
CA SER A 334 -5.76 -1.04 3.35
C SER A 334 -4.29 -1.41 3.59
N MET A 335 -3.69 -0.87 4.66
CA MET A 335 -2.34 -1.25 5.09
C MET A 335 -2.42 -1.94 6.43
N TRP A 336 -1.85 -3.13 6.53
CA TRP A 336 -1.80 -3.95 7.74
C TRP A 336 -0.35 -4.10 8.19
N TYR A 337 -0.10 -4.01 9.49
CA TYR A 337 1.23 -4.10 10.10
C TYR A 337 1.33 -5.38 10.95
N THR A 338 2.44 -5.53 11.67
CA THR A 338 2.68 -6.69 12.54
C THR A 338 1.53 -6.93 13.52
N GLU A 339 0.94 -5.88 14.09
CA GLU A 339 -0.18 -6.04 15.04
C GLU A 339 -1.42 -6.67 14.38
N ASP A 340 -1.81 -6.18 13.20
CA ASP A 340 -2.92 -6.77 12.42
C ASP A 340 -2.60 -8.20 11.97
N TRP A 341 -1.33 -8.47 11.68
CA TRP A 341 -0.85 -9.80 11.28
C TRP A 341 -0.85 -10.77 12.47
N ASP A 342 -0.50 -10.31 13.66
CA ASP A 342 -0.52 -11.11 14.89
C ASP A 342 -1.95 -11.49 15.27
N ASP A 343 -2.95 -10.62 15.07
CA ASP A 343 -4.37 -10.98 15.22
C ASP A 343 -4.73 -12.21 14.35
N ILE A 344 -4.25 -12.26 13.10
CA ILE A 344 -4.48 -13.41 12.20
C ILE A 344 -3.78 -14.66 12.72
N LYS A 345 -2.57 -14.54 13.27
CA LYS A 345 -1.84 -15.67 13.87
C LYS A 345 -2.56 -16.23 15.08
N GLU A 346 -3.09 -15.36 15.94
CA GLU A 346 -3.68 -15.72 17.23
C GLU A 346 -5.09 -16.32 17.12
N ILE A 347 -5.80 -16.06 16.01
CA ILE A 347 -7.14 -16.62 15.75
C ILE A 347 -7.13 -18.17 15.66
N ASN A 348 -5.97 -18.83 15.62
CA ASN A 348 -5.78 -20.30 15.64
C ASN A 348 -6.55 -21.10 14.55
N ASP A 349 -7.22 -20.41 13.63
CA ASP A 349 -7.91 -20.99 12.47
C ASP A 349 -7.18 -20.61 11.17
N PRO A 350 -7.26 -21.46 10.12
CA PRO A 350 -6.67 -21.16 8.83
C PRO A 350 -7.35 -19.99 8.13
N TRP A 351 -6.55 -19.25 7.36
CA TRP A 351 -6.97 -18.18 6.47
C TRP A 351 -6.55 -18.48 5.04
N LEU A 352 -7.48 -18.37 4.09
CA LEU A 352 -7.23 -18.54 2.67
C LEU A 352 -7.15 -17.18 1.98
N PHE A 353 -5.96 -16.82 1.50
CA PHE A 353 -5.78 -15.70 0.60
C PHE A 353 -6.13 -16.12 -0.82
N GLU A 354 -7.14 -15.47 -1.41
CA GLU A 354 -7.59 -15.76 -2.78
C GLU A 354 -6.45 -15.53 -3.79
N ARG A 355 -5.73 -14.42 -3.66
CA ARG A 355 -4.49 -14.13 -4.39
C ARG A 355 -3.52 -13.35 -3.52
N ALA A 356 -2.28 -13.83 -3.42
CA ALA A 356 -1.18 -13.18 -2.73
C ALA A 356 -0.06 -12.82 -3.70
N VAL A 357 0.34 -11.56 -3.72
CA VAL A 357 1.56 -11.07 -4.39
C VAL A 357 2.61 -10.88 -3.31
N ILE A 358 3.57 -11.79 -3.28
CA ILE A 358 4.65 -11.81 -2.28
C ILE A 358 5.80 -10.96 -2.80
N ALA A 359 6.36 -10.12 -1.92
CA ALA A 359 7.63 -9.43 -2.10
C ALA A 359 8.55 -9.73 -0.91
N ASP A 360 9.69 -10.37 -1.19
CA ASP A 360 10.71 -10.75 -0.22
C ASP A 360 12.09 -10.34 -0.73
N ARG A 361 12.68 -9.33 -0.08
CA ARG A 361 14.00 -8.78 -0.46
C ARG A 361 15.12 -9.79 -0.27
N GLY A 362 15.04 -10.65 0.75
CA GLY A 362 16.07 -11.65 1.04
C GLY A 362 16.13 -12.75 -0.02
N ALA A 363 14.97 -13.24 -0.43
CA ALA A 363 14.85 -14.23 -1.51
C ALA A 363 15.24 -13.62 -2.87
N ALA A 364 14.89 -12.36 -3.11
CA ALA A 364 15.36 -11.63 -4.29
C ALA A 364 16.89 -11.52 -4.30
N ALA A 365 17.52 -11.18 -3.18
CA ALA A 365 18.97 -11.06 -3.06
C ALA A 365 19.67 -12.42 -3.28
N ARG A 366 19.20 -13.49 -2.63
CA ARG A 366 19.75 -14.85 -2.81
C ARG A 366 19.56 -15.41 -4.22
N GLY A 367 18.47 -15.04 -4.90
CA GLY A 367 18.12 -15.55 -6.22
C GLY A 367 18.58 -14.68 -7.39
N ARG A 368 19.49 -13.72 -7.17
CA ARG A 368 19.93 -12.74 -8.18
C ARG A 368 20.34 -13.37 -9.51
N ASP A 369 21.14 -14.44 -9.47
CA ASP A 369 21.66 -15.11 -10.66
C ASP A 369 20.56 -15.76 -11.51
N ARG A 370 19.37 -15.95 -10.94
CA ARG A 370 18.21 -16.58 -11.58
C ARG A 370 17.11 -15.60 -11.94
N TRP A 371 17.31 -14.29 -11.77
CA TRP A 371 16.28 -13.32 -12.14
C TRP A 371 15.90 -13.37 -13.62
N ALA A 372 16.87 -13.60 -14.51
CA ALA A 372 16.62 -13.72 -15.94
C ALA A 372 16.06 -15.09 -16.36
N GLU A 373 16.02 -16.08 -15.45
CA GLU A 373 15.48 -17.40 -15.74
C GLU A 373 13.96 -17.34 -15.76
N ARG A 374 13.36 -17.69 -16.90
CA ARG A 374 11.91 -17.76 -17.00
C ARG A 374 11.40 -18.98 -16.25
N TRP A 375 10.69 -18.75 -15.15
CA TRP A 375 9.99 -19.81 -14.43
C TRP A 375 8.83 -20.38 -15.26
N SER A 376 8.67 -21.72 -15.24
CA SER A 376 7.44 -22.37 -15.69
C SER A 376 7.15 -23.65 -14.91
N PRO A 377 5.87 -24.01 -14.72
CA PRO A 377 5.48 -25.20 -13.94
C PRO A 377 5.92 -26.53 -14.56
N GLN A 378 6.23 -26.56 -15.86
CA GLN A 378 6.55 -27.79 -16.62
C GLN A 378 8.05 -27.98 -16.88
N SER A 379 8.91 -27.10 -16.38
CA SER A 379 10.35 -27.21 -16.60
C SER A 379 11.01 -28.10 -15.55
N GLY A 380 10.96 -29.41 -15.77
CA GLY A 380 12.10 -30.24 -15.42
C GLY A 380 13.29 -29.76 -16.26
N ASP A 381 14.29 -29.22 -15.58
CA ASP A 381 15.63 -28.88 -16.06
C ASP A 381 15.87 -29.08 -17.57
N SER A 382 15.41 -28.13 -18.40
CA SER A 382 15.84 -28.02 -19.79
C SER A 382 16.95 -26.97 -19.85
N GLY A 383 18.15 -27.37 -19.42
CA GLY A 383 19.38 -26.58 -19.44
C GLY A 383 19.89 -26.20 -20.84
N LYS A 384 19.03 -25.64 -21.71
CA LYS A 384 19.41 -25.10 -23.03
C LYS A 384 18.54 -23.90 -23.42
N THR A 385 18.96 -22.72 -22.97
CA THR A 385 18.78 -21.37 -23.56
C THR A 385 19.17 -20.38 -22.46
N ASP A 386 20.08 -19.42 -22.57
CA ASP A 386 20.62 -18.66 -23.69
C ASP A 386 21.91 -18.01 -23.15
N GLU A 387 23.08 -18.59 -23.44
CA GLU A 387 24.39 -18.11 -22.92
C GLU A 387 24.66 -16.65 -23.28
N LEU A 388 23.98 -16.14 -24.32
CA LEU A 388 24.00 -14.75 -24.77
C LEU A 388 23.17 -13.81 -23.88
N ARG A 389 22.07 -14.27 -23.26
CA ARG A 389 21.33 -13.52 -22.23
C ARG A 389 22.05 -13.50 -20.89
N ARG A 390 22.73 -14.60 -20.57
CA ARG A 390 23.57 -14.72 -19.36
C ARG A 390 24.71 -13.67 -19.33
N ARG A 391 25.07 -13.10 -20.48
CA ARG A 391 26.03 -12.00 -20.62
C ARG A 391 25.42 -10.59 -20.60
N ALA A 392 24.09 -10.47 -20.75
CA ALA A 392 23.39 -9.17 -20.72
C ALA A 392 22.86 -8.81 -19.32
N ASP A 393 22.55 -9.81 -18.48
CA ASP A 393 21.77 -9.63 -17.25
C ASP A 393 22.56 -9.80 -15.93
N ALA A 394 23.88 -9.86 -16.00
CA ALA A 394 24.77 -9.81 -14.84
C ALA A 394 25.41 -8.40 -14.68
N GLU A 395 24.61 -7.34 -14.86
CA GLU A 395 25.08 -6.02 -14.44
C GLU A 395 25.21 -6.02 -12.91
N GLU A 396 26.45 -6.05 -12.44
CA GLU A 396 26.81 -5.94 -11.04
C GLU A 396 26.05 -4.76 -10.40
N GLY A 397 25.32 -5.07 -9.33
CA GLY A 397 24.55 -4.16 -8.48
C GLY A 397 23.33 -3.44 -9.08
N ILE A 398 22.57 -4.12 -9.92
CA ILE A 398 21.12 -3.85 -10.02
C ILE A 398 20.48 -3.90 -8.60
N PRO A 399 19.60 -2.97 -8.21
CA PRO A 399 18.99 -2.99 -6.88
C PRO A 399 18.17 -4.27 -6.60
N VAL A 400 18.14 -4.75 -5.36
CA VAL A 400 17.41 -5.99 -4.99
C VAL A 400 15.91 -5.90 -5.29
N TRP A 401 15.33 -4.73 -5.09
CA TRP A 401 13.91 -4.48 -5.38
C TRP A 401 13.56 -4.53 -6.87
N ALA A 402 14.57 -4.55 -7.75
CA ALA A 402 14.37 -4.53 -9.19
C ALA A 402 14.17 -5.92 -9.82
N ALA A 403 14.20 -7.01 -9.04
CA ALA A 403 13.95 -8.37 -9.53
C ALA A 403 12.73 -8.50 -10.48
N PRO A 404 11.53 -7.92 -10.20
CA PRO A 404 10.38 -8.03 -11.10
C PRO A 404 10.53 -7.24 -12.40
N PHE A 405 11.47 -6.29 -12.48
CA PHE A 405 11.76 -5.56 -13.70
C PHE A 405 12.64 -6.37 -14.66
N VAL A 406 13.50 -7.22 -14.11
CA VAL A 406 14.40 -8.10 -14.86
C VAL A 406 13.67 -9.37 -15.28
N GLY A 407 13.05 -10.07 -14.33
CA GLY A 407 12.54 -11.43 -14.58
C GLY A 407 11.10 -11.54 -15.07
N LEU A 408 10.30 -10.48 -14.92
CA LEU A 408 8.89 -10.53 -15.29
C LEU A 408 8.62 -9.68 -16.53
N SER A 409 7.70 -10.11 -17.37
CA SER A 409 7.20 -9.29 -18.49
C SER A 409 6.00 -8.46 -18.03
N ALA A 410 5.90 -7.20 -18.48
CA ALA A 410 4.70 -6.37 -18.29
C ALA A 410 4.41 -5.59 -19.57
N GLU A 411 3.15 -5.18 -19.74
CA GLU A 411 2.72 -4.34 -20.85
C GLU A 411 3.41 -2.96 -20.82
N GLN A 412 3.61 -2.37 -22.00
CA GLN A 412 4.14 -1.01 -22.10
C GLN A 412 3.18 -0.03 -21.40
N GLY A 413 3.73 0.93 -20.66
CA GLY A 413 2.92 1.90 -19.93
C GLY A 413 2.24 1.35 -18.67
N TRP A 414 2.69 0.20 -18.14
CA TRP A 414 2.18 -0.38 -16.89
C TRP A 414 2.10 0.62 -15.70
N TRP A 415 2.98 1.62 -15.64
CA TRP A 415 3.00 2.64 -14.59
C TRP A 415 2.04 3.82 -14.85
N ARG A 416 1.57 3.98 -16.09
CA ARG A 416 0.71 5.10 -16.50
C ARG A 416 -0.53 5.25 -15.62
N PRO A 417 -1.29 4.19 -15.27
CA PRO A 417 -2.45 4.33 -14.41
C PRO A 417 -2.11 4.89 -13.03
N VAL A 418 -0.98 4.48 -12.45
CA VAL A 418 -0.51 4.95 -11.14
C VAL A 418 -0.21 6.44 -11.18
N ARG A 419 0.51 6.88 -12.22
CA ARG A 419 0.78 8.29 -12.43
C ARG A 419 -0.49 9.10 -12.70
N SER A 420 -1.40 8.59 -13.54
CA SER A 420 -2.69 9.21 -13.85
C SER A 420 -3.55 9.41 -12.61
N ALA A 421 -3.59 8.42 -11.72
CA ALA A 421 -4.26 8.51 -10.42
C ALA A 421 -3.71 9.64 -9.55
N LEU A 422 -2.38 9.74 -9.44
CA LEU A 422 -1.72 10.82 -8.71
C LEU A 422 -2.06 12.19 -9.31
N LEU A 423 -1.97 12.34 -10.64
CA LEU A 423 -2.30 13.62 -11.30
C LEU A 423 -3.74 14.05 -11.04
N ARG A 424 -4.70 13.11 -11.07
CA ARG A 424 -6.10 13.39 -10.77
C ARG A 424 -6.29 13.83 -9.33
N TYR A 425 -5.65 13.16 -8.38
CA TYR A 425 -5.65 13.56 -6.97
C TYR A 425 -5.12 15.00 -6.81
N LEU A 426 -3.98 15.31 -7.42
CA LEU A 426 -3.32 16.62 -7.39
C LEU A 426 -4.03 17.68 -8.28
N ARG A 427 -5.09 17.30 -9.00
CA ARG A 427 -5.82 18.16 -9.95
C ARG A 427 -4.93 18.76 -11.04
N ILE A 428 -3.92 18.02 -11.46
CA ILE A 428 -3.02 18.37 -12.56
C ILE A 428 -3.59 17.78 -13.85
N SER A 429 -3.77 18.62 -14.88
CA SER A 429 -4.24 18.12 -16.18
C SER A 429 -3.20 17.18 -16.79
N GLU A 430 -3.61 15.99 -17.24
CA GLU A 430 -2.72 15.11 -18.02
C GLU A 430 -2.22 15.80 -19.30
N GLU A 431 -3.01 16.76 -19.79
CA GLU A 431 -2.73 17.51 -21.00
C GLU A 431 -1.72 18.64 -20.81
N THR A 432 -1.12 18.87 -19.63
CA THR A 432 -0.24 20.04 -19.40
C THR A 432 1.12 19.99 -20.15
N GLY A 433 1.32 19.04 -21.07
CA GLY A 433 2.25 19.19 -22.20
C GLY A 433 1.70 20.07 -23.35
N GLN A 434 0.44 20.46 -23.28
CA GLN A 434 -0.27 21.39 -24.15
C GLN A 434 -1.00 22.40 -23.24
N ALA A 435 -0.53 23.63 -23.30
CA ALA A 435 -1.05 24.76 -22.53
C ALA A 435 -2.59 24.84 -22.58
N SER A 436 -3.19 24.97 -21.39
CA SER A 436 -4.57 25.35 -21.25
C SER A 436 -4.80 26.75 -21.88
N GLY A 437 -5.85 26.86 -22.70
CA GLY A 437 -6.54 28.14 -22.87
C GLY A 437 -5.94 29.17 -23.83
N ARG A 438 -5.43 28.77 -25.00
CA ARG A 438 -5.50 29.66 -26.19
C ARG A 438 -5.45 28.84 -27.47
N LYS A 439 -6.56 28.84 -28.22
CA LYS A 439 -6.57 28.42 -29.63
C LYS A 439 -5.53 29.28 -30.38
N GLY A 440 -4.36 28.69 -30.67
CA GLY A 440 -3.36 29.28 -31.57
C GLY A 440 -1.92 29.28 -31.04
N ARG A 441 -1.20 28.16 -31.22
CA ARG A 441 0.14 28.09 -31.84
C ARG A 441 0.61 26.64 -31.83
N LYS A 442 0.58 25.99 -32.99
CA LYS A 442 1.44 24.83 -33.26
C LYS A 442 2.89 25.33 -33.23
N GLY A 443 3.75 24.69 -32.44
CA GLY A 443 5.22 24.85 -32.54
C GLY A 443 5.93 25.72 -31.49
N ALA A 444 5.50 25.73 -30.22
CA ALA A 444 6.34 26.26 -29.14
C ALA A 444 6.92 25.10 -28.32
N SER A 445 8.22 24.84 -28.46
CA SER A 445 9.01 24.00 -27.56
C SER A 445 8.75 24.39 -26.10
N SER A 446 8.27 23.47 -25.27
CA SER A 446 8.02 23.74 -23.86
C SER A 446 9.36 23.88 -23.12
N LYS A 447 9.59 25.03 -22.49
CA LYS A 447 10.76 25.23 -21.62
C LYS A 447 10.76 24.19 -20.50
N PRO A 448 11.94 23.72 -20.02
CA PRO A 448 11.99 22.77 -18.94
C PRO A 448 11.36 23.33 -17.65
N LEU A 449 10.53 22.50 -17.01
CA LEU A 449 10.11 22.67 -15.62
C LEU A 449 11.09 21.89 -14.74
N VAL A 450 11.70 22.57 -13.77
CA VAL A 450 12.75 22.02 -12.92
C VAL A 450 12.28 21.98 -11.46
N THR A 451 12.42 20.82 -10.81
CA THR A 451 12.27 20.72 -9.36
C THR A 451 13.60 20.35 -8.72
N TYR A 452 14.08 21.19 -7.82
CA TYR A 452 15.19 20.88 -6.93
C TYR A 452 14.63 20.33 -5.62
N VAL A 453 14.94 19.07 -5.30
CA VAL A 453 14.62 18.46 -4.01
C VAL A 453 15.77 18.77 -3.04
N SER A 454 15.54 19.77 -2.20
CA SER A 454 16.54 20.28 -1.26
C SER A 454 16.58 19.41 0.00
N MET A 455 17.80 19.08 0.45
CA MET A 455 18.03 18.39 1.71
C MET A 455 18.54 19.33 2.82
N GLN A 456 18.50 20.65 2.64
CA GLN A 456 19.12 21.60 3.58
C GLN A 456 18.35 21.83 4.87
N GLU A 457 17.07 21.45 4.95
CA GLU A 457 16.23 21.67 6.13
C GLU A 457 16.35 20.54 7.16
N GLU A 458 15.87 20.74 8.39
CA GLU A 458 15.81 19.67 9.39
C GLU A 458 14.79 18.57 9.01
N PRO A 459 15.01 17.29 9.40
CA PRO A 459 16.13 16.81 10.23
C PRO A 459 17.46 16.60 9.47
N ALA A 460 18.58 17.07 10.06
CA ALA A 460 19.97 16.98 9.60
C ALA A 460 20.32 15.61 9.01
N GLU A 461 20.00 14.58 9.79
CA GLU A 461 20.28 13.17 9.62
C GLU A 461 19.46 12.47 8.53
N ALA A 462 18.45 13.14 7.94
CA ALA A 462 17.60 12.55 6.91
C ALA A 462 18.35 12.16 5.62
N GLY A 463 19.55 12.70 5.40
CA GLY A 463 20.37 12.31 4.27
C GLY A 463 21.49 13.30 3.93
N PRO A 464 22.21 13.05 2.83
CA PRO A 464 23.27 13.91 2.30
C PRO A 464 22.76 15.29 1.87
N ARG A 465 23.63 16.28 1.98
CA ARG A 465 23.31 17.70 1.75
C ARG A 465 24.39 18.39 0.95
N LEU A 466 24.04 19.44 0.23
CA LEU A 466 25.05 20.30 -0.39
C LEU A 466 25.74 21.15 0.68
N LEU A 467 26.94 21.65 0.39
CA LEU A 467 27.50 22.78 1.14
C LEU A 467 26.53 23.96 1.06
N ASP A 468 26.39 24.71 2.15
CA ASP A 468 25.40 25.78 2.23
C ASP A 468 25.61 26.84 1.13
N GLN A 469 26.87 27.16 0.82
CA GLN A 469 27.25 28.07 -0.27
C GLN A 469 26.83 27.53 -1.64
N ASP A 470 27.05 26.25 -1.90
CA ASP A 470 26.70 25.60 -3.17
C ASP A 470 25.17 25.49 -3.31
N HIS A 471 24.46 25.23 -2.21
CA HIS A 471 23.01 25.25 -2.17
C HIS A 471 22.46 26.64 -2.54
N GLU A 472 22.92 27.69 -1.86
CA GLU A 472 22.48 29.07 -2.11
C GLU A 472 22.79 29.49 -3.55
N ALA A 473 23.99 29.18 -4.03
CA ALA A 473 24.39 29.44 -5.41
C ALA A 473 23.53 28.68 -6.43
N LEU A 474 23.17 27.42 -6.15
CA LEU A 474 22.29 26.63 -7.02
C LEU A 474 20.89 27.23 -7.09
N VAL A 475 20.28 27.56 -5.95
CA VAL A 475 18.95 28.18 -5.90
C VAL A 475 18.94 29.53 -6.65
N ALA A 476 19.95 30.37 -6.40
CA ALA A 476 20.10 31.65 -7.11
C ALA A 476 20.30 31.45 -8.62
N GLY A 477 21.12 30.49 -9.02
CA GLY A 477 21.39 30.15 -10.41
C GLY A 477 20.16 29.63 -11.15
N LEU A 478 19.40 28.70 -10.55
CA LEU A 478 18.15 28.21 -11.11
C LEU A 478 17.14 29.35 -11.29
N THR A 479 17.03 30.24 -10.30
CA THR A 479 16.18 31.43 -10.38
C THR A 479 16.63 32.38 -11.49
N SER A 480 17.95 32.54 -11.71
CA SER A 480 18.47 33.31 -12.83
C SER A 480 18.08 32.71 -14.18
N LEU A 481 18.27 31.40 -14.37
CA LEU A 481 17.90 30.71 -15.61
C LEU A 481 16.39 30.79 -15.90
N MET A 482 15.54 30.79 -14.87
CA MET A 482 14.12 31.05 -15.01
C MET A 482 13.83 32.49 -15.47
N ARG A 483 14.47 33.50 -14.86
CA ARG A 483 14.33 34.91 -15.26
C ARG A 483 14.85 35.20 -16.67
N GLU A 484 15.94 34.55 -17.06
CA GLU A 484 16.51 34.58 -18.43
C GLU A 484 15.58 33.88 -19.44
N GLY A 485 14.57 33.16 -18.96
CA GLY A 485 13.64 32.41 -19.80
C GLY A 485 14.25 31.15 -20.42
N VAL A 486 15.38 30.67 -19.90
CA VAL A 486 15.94 29.36 -20.26
C VAL A 486 15.07 28.24 -19.67
N LEU A 487 14.63 28.42 -18.42
CA LEU A 487 13.70 27.51 -17.74
C LEU A 487 12.28 28.10 -17.74
N GLY A 488 11.28 27.23 -17.69
CA GLY A 488 9.87 27.63 -17.62
C GLY A 488 9.43 27.94 -16.20
N GLU A 489 9.77 27.06 -15.26
CA GLU A 489 9.42 27.15 -13.84
C GLU A 489 10.50 26.43 -13.03
N VAL A 490 10.73 26.91 -11.81
CA VAL A 490 11.64 26.31 -10.84
C VAL A 490 10.89 26.14 -9.52
N HIS A 491 10.86 24.91 -9.03
CA HIS A 491 10.36 24.56 -7.70
C HIS A 491 11.52 24.13 -6.81
N VAL A 492 11.57 24.62 -5.57
CA VAL A 492 12.49 24.12 -4.55
C VAL A 492 11.63 23.49 -3.46
N VAL A 493 11.76 22.18 -3.29
CA VAL A 493 10.89 21.40 -2.39
C VAL A 493 11.71 20.66 -1.34
N LYS A 494 11.12 20.45 -0.17
CA LYS A 494 11.78 19.77 0.94
C LYS A 494 11.90 18.27 0.71
N GLY A 495 13.13 17.77 0.81
CA GLY A 495 13.49 16.35 0.73
C GLY A 495 13.55 15.65 2.09
N ASN A 496 13.80 16.40 3.17
CA ASN A 496 14.11 15.87 4.50
C ASN A 496 12.90 15.26 5.21
N GLY A 497 13.05 14.01 5.65
CA GLY A 497 12.09 13.35 6.53
C GLY A 497 10.71 13.13 5.91
N SER A 498 9.74 12.79 6.76
CA SER A 498 8.33 12.78 6.38
C SER A 498 7.76 14.18 6.56
N VAL A 499 7.17 14.73 5.50
CA VAL A 499 6.57 16.07 5.51
C VAL A 499 5.07 16.00 5.79
N PRO A 500 4.45 17.05 6.36
CA PRO A 500 3.00 17.15 6.50
C PRO A 500 2.27 17.05 5.16
N GLY A 501 0.96 16.78 5.22
CA GLY A 501 0.13 16.58 4.03
C GLY A 501 0.20 17.71 2.99
N PRO A 502 0.07 19.00 3.37
CA PRO A 502 0.19 20.11 2.42
C PRO A 502 1.56 20.21 1.75
N GLU A 503 2.65 20.03 2.50
CA GLU A 503 4.01 20.04 1.96
C GLU A 503 4.24 18.84 1.02
N TRP A 504 3.68 17.67 1.36
CA TRP A 504 3.71 16.51 0.47
C TRP A 504 2.96 16.77 -0.83
N ASP A 505 1.78 17.41 -0.77
CA ASP A 505 0.98 17.76 -1.93
C ASP A 505 1.73 18.72 -2.87
N GLU A 506 2.37 19.75 -2.31
CA GLU A 506 3.21 20.70 -3.05
C GLU A 506 4.40 20.00 -3.72
N ARG A 507 5.13 19.17 -2.96
CA ARG A 507 6.26 18.38 -3.46
C ARG A 507 5.87 17.47 -4.61
N MET A 508 4.83 16.65 -4.44
CA MET A 508 4.38 15.73 -5.47
C MET A 508 3.82 16.48 -6.68
N SER A 509 3.16 17.61 -6.46
CA SER A 509 2.70 18.51 -7.50
C SER A 509 3.84 19.05 -8.37
N ALA A 510 4.92 19.53 -7.73
CA ALA A 510 6.11 20.01 -8.41
C ALA A 510 6.78 18.88 -9.22
N ILE A 511 7.02 17.72 -8.58
CA ILE A 511 7.69 16.57 -9.21
C ILE A 511 6.89 16.03 -10.40
N ALA A 512 5.56 15.87 -10.26
CA ALA A 512 4.73 15.28 -11.31
C ALA A 512 4.62 16.16 -12.57
N ARG A 513 4.73 17.49 -12.41
CA ARG A 513 4.81 18.45 -13.51
C ARG A 513 6.21 18.54 -14.13
N SER A 514 7.23 18.26 -13.34
CA SER A 514 8.61 18.48 -13.73
C SER A 514 9.09 17.60 -14.87
N SER A 515 9.97 18.21 -15.66
CA SER A 515 10.68 17.60 -16.76
C SER A 515 12.15 17.34 -16.44
N VAL A 516 12.67 18.05 -15.43
CA VAL A 516 13.94 17.79 -14.77
C VAL A 516 13.70 17.79 -13.26
N VAL A 517 14.13 16.73 -12.59
CA VAL A 517 14.26 16.72 -11.12
C VAL A 517 15.74 16.64 -10.80
N LEU A 518 16.19 17.38 -9.79
CA LEU A 518 17.58 17.34 -9.34
C LEU A 518 17.68 17.39 -7.82
N GLY A 519 18.73 16.80 -7.26
CA GLY A 519 18.99 16.86 -5.82
C GLY A 519 20.16 15.97 -5.39
N PRO A 520 20.56 16.04 -4.10
CA PRO A 520 21.54 15.14 -3.50
C PRO A 520 21.12 13.68 -3.64
N TYR A 521 22.06 12.75 -3.65
CA TYR A 521 21.74 11.34 -3.74
C TYR A 521 20.96 10.83 -2.52
N GLY A 522 20.04 9.88 -2.74
CA GLY A 522 19.31 9.22 -1.66
C GLY A 522 17.83 8.99 -1.92
N LEU A 523 17.17 8.36 -0.94
CA LEU A 523 15.79 7.85 -1.08
C LEU A 523 14.75 8.96 -1.31
N HIS A 524 15.03 10.20 -0.95
CA HIS A 524 14.14 11.34 -1.16
C HIS A 524 13.88 11.64 -2.65
N LEU A 525 14.76 11.21 -3.56
CA LEU A 525 14.57 11.32 -5.00
C LEU A 525 13.70 10.21 -5.61
N ALA A 526 13.25 9.23 -4.82
CA ALA A 526 12.44 8.11 -5.33
C ALA A 526 11.11 8.57 -5.97
N ASP A 527 10.56 9.71 -5.55
CA ASP A 527 9.34 10.28 -6.14
C ASP A 527 9.51 10.72 -7.60
N SER A 528 10.75 10.81 -8.12
CA SER A 528 11.04 11.11 -9.52
C SER A 528 10.38 10.12 -10.50
N ILE A 529 9.99 8.93 -10.06
CA ILE A 529 9.19 7.98 -10.86
C ILE A 529 7.82 8.54 -11.29
N PHE A 530 7.34 9.62 -10.66
CA PHE A 530 6.09 10.28 -10.98
C PHE A 530 6.24 11.45 -11.97
N MET A 531 7.47 11.79 -12.39
CA MET A 531 7.71 12.76 -13.46
C MET A 531 7.00 12.37 -14.76
N SER A 532 6.88 13.33 -15.69
CA SER A 532 6.27 13.09 -16.99
C SER A 532 6.98 11.98 -17.75
N GLN A 533 6.26 10.92 -18.11
CA GLN A 533 6.81 9.81 -18.88
C GLN A 533 6.91 10.16 -20.37
N PRO A 534 7.90 9.62 -21.10
CA PRO A 534 7.97 9.82 -22.54
C PRO A 534 6.71 9.27 -23.21
N THR A 535 6.06 10.10 -24.02
CA THR A 535 4.89 9.67 -24.81
C THR A 535 5.39 8.89 -26.02
N PRO A 536 4.86 7.71 -26.32
CA PRO A 536 5.15 7.01 -27.57
C PRO A 536 4.47 7.77 -28.71
N THR A 537 5.12 8.78 -29.27
CA THR A 537 4.64 9.45 -30.50
C THR A 537 5.05 8.64 -31.72
N SER A 538 4.08 8.36 -32.60
CA SER A 538 4.22 7.66 -33.89
C SER A 538 4.89 8.50 -34.99
N THR A 539 5.58 9.58 -34.63
CA THR A 539 6.22 10.53 -35.55
C THR A 539 7.67 10.67 -35.17
N GLU A 540 8.54 10.61 -36.18
CA GLU A 540 10.02 10.51 -36.18
C GLU A 540 10.79 11.68 -35.50
N GLY A 541 10.26 12.29 -34.44
CA GLY A 541 11.00 13.16 -33.54
C GLY A 541 11.40 12.39 -32.27
N GLN A 542 12.66 12.48 -31.84
CA GLN A 542 13.11 11.93 -30.57
C GLN A 542 12.25 12.54 -29.44
N PRO A 543 11.42 11.75 -28.71
CA PRO A 543 10.62 12.29 -27.62
C PRO A 543 11.57 12.78 -26.52
N VAL A 544 11.45 14.05 -26.12
CA VAL A 544 12.30 14.56 -25.04
C VAL A 544 11.82 14.00 -23.71
N SER A 545 12.52 12.95 -23.25
CA SER A 545 12.22 12.29 -21.99
C SER A 545 12.60 13.17 -20.80
N SER A 546 11.87 12.99 -19.69
CA SER A 546 12.24 13.54 -18.39
C SER A 546 13.64 13.11 -17.96
N LEU A 547 14.28 13.94 -17.14
CA LEU A 547 15.66 13.75 -16.68
C LEU A 547 15.75 13.86 -15.15
N LEU A 548 16.36 12.87 -14.51
CA LEU A 548 16.82 12.97 -13.12
C LEU A 548 18.30 13.32 -13.09
N MET A 549 18.68 14.36 -12.35
CA MET A 549 20.08 14.70 -12.03
C MET A 549 20.35 14.42 -10.55
N GLU A 550 21.26 13.50 -10.25
CA GLU A 550 21.57 13.10 -8.87
C GLU A 550 23.00 13.48 -8.51
N PHE A 551 23.16 14.14 -7.35
CA PHE A 551 24.45 14.64 -6.88
C PHE A 551 25.04 13.69 -5.85
N PHE A 552 26.18 13.09 -6.16
CA PHE A 552 26.89 12.19 -5.26
C PHE A 552 28.18 12.82 -4.73
N PRO A 553 28.59 12.49 -3.49
CA PRO A 553 29.96 12.68 -3.04
C PRO A 553 30.92 11.95 -4.00
N PRO A 554 32.06 12.56 -4.37
CA PRO A 554 33.04 11.89 -5.21
C PRO A 554 33.46 10.53 -4.64
N GLY A 555 33.45 9.50 -5.48
CA GLY A 555 33.76 8.14 -5.06
C GLY A 555 32.59 7.34 -4.48
N ILE A 556 31.36 7.86 -4.52
CA ILE A 556 30.15 7.11 -4.16
C ILE A 556 29.21 7.04 -5.36
N PHE A 557 28.67 5.87 -5.65
CA PHE A 557 27.65 5.70 -6.66
C PHE A 557 26.80 4.46 -6.36
N ILE A 558 25.49 4.63 -6.35
CA ILE A 558 24.49 3.55 -6.27
C ILE A 558 23.46 3.74 -7.38
N ARG A 559 22.76 2.67 -7.74
CA ARG A 559 21.93 2.62 -8.97
C ARG A 559 20.43 2.64 -8.73
N ASP A 560 19.97 2.82 -7.50
CA ASP A 560 18.55 2.73 -7.16
C ASP A 560 17.69 3.69 -8.00
N GLN A 561 18.01 4.98 -7.96
CA GLN A 561 17.29 6.03 -8.67
C GLN A 561 17.51 5.89 -10.19
N GLU A 562 18.74 5.58 -10.61
CA GLU A 562 19.10 5.35 -12.02
C GLU A 562 18.23 4.26 -12.64
N PHE A 563 18.17 3.10 -11.99
CA PHE A 563 17.40 1.96 -12.45
C PHE A 563 15.90 2.28 -12.44
N ALA A 564 15.40 2.92 -11.38
CA ALA A 564 14.00 3.28 -11.25
C ALA A 564 13.54 4.18 -12.39
N VAL A 565 14.24 5.29 -12.66
CA VAL A 565 13.81 6.23 -13.68
C VAL A 565 14.01 5.68 -15.10
N ARG A 566 15.08 4.94 -15.35
CA ARG A 566 15.32 4.31 -16.67
C ARG A 566 14.33 3.20 -16.98
N SER A 567 13.84 2.48 -15.97
CA SER A 567 12.77 1.47 -16.16
C SER A 567 11.45 2.07 -16.67
N LEU A 568 11.28 3.39 -16.52
CA LEU A 568 10.14 4.16 -17.01
C LEU A 568 10.47 4.96 -18.29
N GLY A 569 11.62 4.71 -18.91
CA GLY A 569 12.08 5.38 -20.12
C GLY A 569 12.61 6.80 -19.91
N MET A 570 12.85 7.20 -18.66
CA MET A 570 13.44 8.51 -18.35
C MET A 570 14.97 8.47 -18.47
N ARG A 571 15.56 9.65 -18.62
CA ARG A 571 17.02 9.82 -18.60
C ARG A 571 17.51 10.04 -17.18
N TYR A 572 18.77 9.70 -16.98
CA TYR A 572 19.47 9.83 -15.71
C TYR A 572 20.85 10.44 -15.92
N MET A 573 21.28 11.26 -14.98
CA MET A 573 22.59 11.91 -14.96
C MET A 573 23.11 11.95 -13.52
N ALA A 574 24.29 11.39 -13.30
CA ALA A 574 24.97 11.47 -12.01
C ALA A 574 26.05 12.56 -12.04
N TRP A 575 26.31 13.16 -10.89
CA TRP A 575 27.34 14.18 -10.71
C TRP A 575 28.27 13.84 -9.56
N TRP A 576 29.58 14.00 -9.77
CA TRP A 576 30.59 14.13 -8.73
C TRP A 576 31.22 15.50 -8.83
N ASN A 577 30.79 16.43 -7.96
CA ASN A 577 31.24 17.82 -8.02
C ASN A 577 31.05 18.45 -9.41
N ASP A 578 32.10 18.56 -10.21
CA ASP A 578 32.14 19.10 -11.58
C ASP A 578 31.99 18.03 -12.68
N ARG A 579 32.15 16.75 -12.32
CA ARG A 579 32.14 15.64 -13.27
C ARG A 579 30.73 15.10 -13.49
N LYS A 580 30.27 15.19 -14.73
CA LYS A 580 28.99 14.63 -15.21
C LYS A 580 29.16 13.21 -15.73
N PHE A 581 28.23 12.33 -15.37
CA PHE A 581 28.17 10.96 -15.87
C PHE A 581 26.78 10.61 -16.43
N THR A 582 26.75 9.94 -17.59
CA THR A 582 25.52 9.52 -18.27
C THR A 582 25.74 8.22 -19.03
N GLY A 583 24.73 7.34 -19.07
CA GLY A 583 24.78 6.10 -19.87
C GLY A 583 26.01 5.24 -19.53
N ASN A 584 26.83 4.94 -20.54
CA ASN A 584 28.00 4.08 -20.36
C ASN A 584 29.15 4.74 -19.58
N SER A 585 29.07 6.05 -19.30
CA SER A 585 30.08 6.73 -18.48
C SER A 585 29.75 6.69 -16.99
N LEU A 586 28.66 6.04 -16.57
CA LEU A 586 28.31 5.94 -15.16
C LEU A 586 29.44 5.25 -14.37
N PRO A 587 29.77 5.72 -13.15
CA PRO A 587 30.77 5.07 -12.32
C PRO A 587 30.39 3.62 -12.00
N PRO A 588 31.37 2.75 -11.66
CA PRO A 588 31.04 1.49 -11.01
C PRO A 588 30.34 1.76 -9.68
N ILE A 589 29.61 0.77 -9.18
CA ILE A 589 28.92 0.90 -7.90
C ILE A 589 29.96 0.97 -6.79
N ILE A 590 29.92 2.07 -6.04
CA ILE A 590 30.77 2.30 -4.88
C ILE A 590 29.83 2.70 -3.76
N ARG A 591 29.61 1.77 -2.83
CA ARG A 591 28.71 2.00 -1.70
C ARG A 591 29.38 2.94 -0.69
N PRO A 592 28.60 3.78 0.00
CA PRO A 592 29.11 4.54 1.12
C PRO A 592 29.72 3.59 2.16
N ASP A 593 30.89 3.94 2.69
CA ASP A 593 31.46 3.26 3.84
C ASP A 593 30.55 3.47 5.06
N GLU A 594 30.47 2.49 5.96
CA GLU A 594 29.59 2.56 7.15
C GLU A 594 29.92 3.75 8.07
N THR A 595 31.11 4.34 7.87
CA THR A 595 31.63 5.51 8.58
C THR A 595 31.07 6.85 8.10
N ILE A 596 30.32 6.89 6.99
CA ILE A 596 29.79 8.14 6.44
C ILE A 596 28.63 8.65 7.29
N SER A 597 28.85 9.79 7.93
CA SER A 597 27.92 10.37 8.90
C SER A 597 26.58 10.79 8.25
N PRO A 598 25.44 10.51 8.90
CA PRO A 598 24.17 11.16 8.57
C PRO A 598 24.35 12.68 8.57
N GLY A 599 23.98 13.35 7.48
CA GLY A 599 24.19 14.80 7.32
C GLY A 599 25.47 15.22 6.59
N LEU A 600 26.14 14.28 5.90
CA LEU A 600 27.29 14.56 5.03
C LEU A 600 27.03 15.79 4.14
N ARG A 601 27.95 16.76 4.21
CA ARG A 601 27.98 17.92 3.33
C ARG A 601 28.88 17.62 2.13
N MET A 602 28.37 17.79 0.93
CA MET A 602 29.10 17.52 -0.31
C MET A 602 29.22 18.76 -1.19
N PRO A 603 30.39 18.96 -1.82
CA PRO A 603 30.59 20.06 -2.75
C PRO A 603 29.90 19.80 -4.10
N LEU A 604 29.52 20.87 -4.78
CA LEU A 604 28.95 20.83 -6.12
C LEU A 604 29.47 22.02 -6.96
N ASP A 605 29.99 21.76 -8.14
CA ASP A 605 30.23 22.83 -9.11
C ASP A 605 28.90 23.26 -9.73
N VAL A 606 28.28 24.25 -9.10
CA VAL A 606 26.99 24.82 -9.50
C VAL A 606 27.04 25.32 -10.94
N THR A 607 28.16 25.89 -11.39
CA THR A 607 28.29 26.44 -12.74
C THR A 607 28.20 25.33 -13.79
N ALA A 608 28.87 24.21 -13.54
CA ALA A 608 28.80 23.03 -14.41
C ALA A 608 27.38 22.48 -14.52
N VAL A 609 26.64 22.38 -13.41
CA VAL A 609 25.24 21.92 -13.38
C VAL A 609 24.31 22.86 -14.13
N LEU A 610 24.42 24.18 -13.90
CA LEU A 610 23.60 25.19 -14.59
C LEU A 610 23.87 25.20 -16.11
N ASN A 611 25.11 24.98 -16.54
CA ASN A 611 25.44 24.84 -17.96
C ASN A 611 24.82 23.58 -18.57
N ALA A 612 24.83 22.45 -17.85
CA ALA A 612 24.14 21.25 -18.31
C ALA A 612 22.62 21.45 -18.42
N LEU A 613 22.01 22.26 -17.55
CA LEU A 613 20.60 22.64 -17.67
C LEU A 613 20.34 23.53 -18.89
N ARG A 614 21.25 24.45 -19.23
CA ARG A 614 21.16 25.24 -20.48
C ARG A 614 21.24 24.35 -21.72
N GLU A 615 22.15 23.37 -21.73
CA GLU A 615 22.23 22.37 -22.80
C GLU A 615 20.93 21.58 -22.92
N GLU A 616 20.36 21.14 -21.80
CA GLU A 616 19.10 20.39 -21.76
C GLU A 616 17.91 21.22 -22.23
N ALA A 617 17.83 22.49 -21.83
CA ALA A 617 16.83 23.43 -22.34
C ALA A 617 16.96 23.59 -23.86
N SER A 618 18.19 23.74 -24.36
CA SER A 618 18.47 23.89 -25.79
C SER A 618 18.03 22.65 -26.59
N ARG A 619 18.21 21.44 -26.05
CA ARG A 619 17.74 20.19 -26.70
C ARG A 619 16.23 20.11 -26.86
N ARG A 620 15.46 20.77 -25.99
CA ARG A 620 13.98 20.81 -26.07
C ARG A 620 13.47 21.84 -27.08
N HIS A 621 14.33 22.78 -27.47
CA HIS A 621 14.04 23.81 -28.46
C HIS A 621 14.30 23.35 -29.91
N LEU A 622 15.11 22.30 -30.09
CA LEU A 622 15.35 21.61 -31.36
C LEU A 622 14.24 20.59 -31.61
#